data_AF-A0A7S0VT45-F1
#
_entry.id   AF-A0A7S0VT45-F1
#
_cell.length_a   1.000
_cell.length_b   1.000
_cell.length_c   1.000
_cell.angle_alpha   90.00
_cell.angle_beta   90.00
_cell.angle_gamma   90.00
#
_symmetry.space_group_name_H-M   'P 1'
#
loop_
_entity.id
_entity.type
_entity.pdbx_description
1 polymer ?
#
loop_
_entity_poly.entity_id
_entity_poly.type
_entity_poly.pdbx_seq_one_letter_code
_entity_poly.pdbx_strand_id
1 'polypeptide(L)'
;FSHSPSRGLPLGGLPRSLAGRMGKKEKQSDNDYAIAPESVTPKLDTSKWPLLLKNYDRLNVRTGHYTPIPNGCSPLKRPIHDYVRYGVINLDKPSNPSSHEVVAWIRRILRVEKTGHSGT
;
A
#
# COMPACT_ATOMS: atom_id res chain seq x y z
N PHE A 1 22.96 -21.05 -43.29
CA PHE A 1 23.99 -21.39 -44.28
C PHE A 1 25.06 -20.32 -44.16
N SER A 2 26.29 -20.52 -43.67
CA SER A 2 27.25 -21.62 -43.84
C SER A 2 28.29 -21.55 -42.70
N HIS A 3 28.45 -22.64 -41.94
CA HIS A 3 29.64 -23.52 -41.89
C HIS A 3 30.89 -22.97 -41.16
N SER A 4 31.12 -23.49 -39.94
CA SER A 4 32.46 -23.67 -39.31
C SER A 4 33.24 -24.78 -40.04
N PRO A 5 34.59 -24.81 -39.93
CA PRO A 5 35.25 -25.86 -39.11
C PRO A 5 36.59 -25.40 -38.47
N SER A 6 36.87 -25.72 -37.20
CA SER A 6 37.66 -26.87 -36.69
C SER A 6 39.19 -26.69 -36.55
N ARG A 7 39.61 -26.59 -35.27
CA ARG A 7 40.72 -27.28 -34.55
C ARG A 7 42.15 -27.35 -35.15
N GLY A 8 43.11 -26.95 -34.30
CA GLY A 8 44.51 -27.44 -34.29
C GLY A 8 45.25 -27.02 -33.01
N LEU A 9 45.51 -27.98 -32.12
CA LEU A 9 46.37 -27.90 -30.90
C LEU A 9 47.82 -28.36 -31.26
N PRO A 10 48.73 -28.70 -30.31
CA PRO A 10 49.54 -27.86 -29.40
C PRO A 10 51.04 -28.27 -29.43
N LEU A 11 51.99 -27.45 -28.95
CA LEU A 11 53.34 -27.97 -28.59
C LEU A 11 53.99 -27.19 -27.43
N GLY A 12 54.36 -27.90 -26.36
CA GLY A 12 55.38 -27.49 -25.39
C GLY A 12 55.04 -27.58 -23.89
N GLY A 13 55.03 -28.79 -23.30
CA GLY A 13 55.41 -29.00 -21.88
C GLY A 13 56.93 -29.10 -21.75
N LEU A 14 57.66 -28.97 -20.64
CA LEU A 14 57.55 -29.09 -19.16
C LEU A 14 58.91 -28.56 -18.57
N PRO A 15 59.26 -28.58 -17.25
CA PRO A 15 58.49 -28.77 -16.01
C PRO A 15 58.81 -27.80 -14.83
N ARG A 16 57.88 -27.78 -13.86
CA ARG A 16 58.02 -27.78 -12.38
C ARG A 16 58.97 -26.78 -11.68
N SER A 17 58.39 -25.92 -10.86
CA SER A 17 58.69 -25.93 -9.41
C SER A 17 57.41 -25.79 -8.59
N LEU A 18 57.20 -26.73 -7.67
CA LEU A 18 56.14 -26.72 -6.67
C LEU A 18 56.35 -25.56 -5.68
N ALA A 19 55.33 -24.73 -5.49
CA ALA A 19 55.07 -24.09 -4.21
C ALA A 19 53.56 -23.95 -4.07
N GLY A 20 52.97 -24.86 -3.30
CA GLY A 20 51.54 -24.91 -3.06
C GLY A 20 51.04 -23.65 -2.37
N ARG A 21 49.90 -23.13 -2.83
CA ARG A 21 49.01 -22.33 -1.99
C ARG A 21 47.58 -22.80 -2.21
N MET A 22 47.02 -23.30 -1.12
CA MET A 22 45.64 -23.77 -0.95
C MET A 22 44.63 -22.92 -1.70
N GLY A 23 43.73 -23.59 -2.42
CA GLY A 23 42.47 -22.99 -2.84
C GLY A 23 41.68 -22.49 -1.64
N LYS A 24 41.25 -21.23 -1.69
CA LYS A 24 40.20 -20.73 -0.81
C LYS A 24 38.92 -21.46 -1.17
N LYS A 25 38.52 -22.44 -0.35
CA LYS A 25 37.10 -22.80 -0.23
C LYS A 25 36.39 -21.57 0.33
N GLU A 26 35.55 -20.94 -0.50
CA GLU A 26 34.59 -19.97 0.01
C GLU A 26 33.67 -20.72 0.99
N LYS A 27 33.76 -20.34 2.26
CA LYS A 27 32.81 -20.77 3.28
C LYS A 27 31.46 -20.20 2.89
N GLN A 28 30.56 -21.07 2.46
CA GLN A 28 29.14 -20.80 2.46
C GLN A 28 28.77 -20.52 3.91
N SER A 29 28.51 -19.24 4.24
CA SER A 29 28.01 -18.86 5.54
C SER A 29 26.64 -19.51 5.71
N ASP A 30 26.56 -20.41 6.66
CA ASP A 30 25.32 -20.91 7.26
C ASP A 30 24.60 -19.69 7.86
N ASN A 31 23.88 -18.95 7.01
CA ASN A 31 23.03 -17.87 7.44
C ASN A 31 21.76 -18.54 7.94
N ASP A 32 21.80 -18.84 9.23
CA ASP A 32 20.65 -19.17 10.06
C ASP A 32 19.50 -18.24 9.65
N TYR A 33 18.45 -18.79 9.04
CA TYR A 33 17.25 -18.04 8.60
C TYR A 33 16.40 -17.67 9.83
N ALA A 34 17.04 -17.24 10.91
CA ALA A 34 16.43 -16.87 12.16
C ALA A 34 16.11 -15.38 12.12
N ILE A 35 14.82 -15.05 12.16
CA ILE A 35 14.38 -13.69 12.41
C ILE A 35 14.74 -13.38 13.86
N ALA A 36 15.80 -12.59 14.06
CA ALA A 36 16.16 -12.09 15.39
C ALA A 36 14.99 -11.25 15.93
N PRO A 37 14.59 -11.41 17.20
CA PRO A 37 13.52 -10.61 17.77
C PRO A 37 13.95 -9.15 17.82
N GLU A 38 13.35 -8.30 16.97
CA GLU A 38 13.49 -6.85 17.08
C GLU A 38 12.76 -6.37 18.34
N SER A 39 13.48 -5.69 19.23
CA SER A 39 12.93 -5.11 20.46
C SER A 39 12.07 -3.87 20.22
N VAL A 40 12.03 -3.38 18.98
CA VAL A 40 11.30 -2.18 18.56
C VAL A 40 10.11 -2.62 17.74
N THR A 41 8.90 -2.45 18.27
CA THR A 41 7.69 -2.57 17.49
C THR A 41 7.73 -1.54 16.35
N PRO A 42 7.66 -1.95 15.08
CA PRO A 42 7.72 -1.02 13.97
C PRO A 42 6.57 -0.02 14.09
N LYS A 43 6.90 1.27 14.02
CA LYS A 43 5.89 2.34 14.07
C LYS A 43 4.99 2.19 12.84
N LEU A 44 3.71 1.88 13.07
CA LEU A 44 2.71 1.81 12.01
C LEU A 44 2.67 3.15 11.26
N ASP A 45 3.04 3.14 9.98
CA ASP A 45 2.90 4.32 9.12
C ASP A 45 1.42 4.51 8.75
N THR A 46 0.76 5.43 9.45
CA THR A 46 -0.65 5.77 9.20
C THR A 46 -0.82 7.01 8.30
N SER A 47 0.27 7.53 7.71
CA SER A 47 0.23 8.75 6.87
C SER A 47 -0.59 8.59 5.59
N LYS A 48 -0.73 7.35 5.10
CA LYS A 48 -1.48 6.99 3.88
C LYS A 48 -2.90 6.50 4.17
N TRP A 49 -3.30 6.43 5.45
CA TRP A 49 -4.65 5.98 5.80
C TRP A 49 -5.69 7.03 5.36
N PRO A 50 -6.89 6.59 4.95
CA PRO A 50 -7.86 7.48 4.33
C PRO A 50 -8.60 8.37 5.33
N LEU A 51 -9.03 9.54 4.84
CA LEU A 51 -9.96 10.43 5.53
C LEU A 51 -9.50 10.77 6.96
N LEU A 52 -10.37 10.54 7.94
CA LEU A 52 -10.15 10.87 9.36
C LEU A 52 -9.12 9.98 10.05
N LEU A 53 -8.72 8.86 9.43
CA LEU A 53 -7.74 7.94 10.00
C LEU A 53 -6.31 8.26 9.56
N LYS A 54 -6.11 9.31 8.75
CA LYS A 54 -4.78 9.78 8.35
C LYS A 54 -4.00 10.28 9.55
N ASN A 55 -2.76 9.82 9.73
CA ASN A 55 -1.89 10.17 10.86
C ASN A 55 -2.49 9.82 12.23
N TYR A 56 -3.24 8.71 12.30
CA TYR A 56 -3.80 8.19 13.55
C TYR A 56 -2.75 8.03 14.66
N ASP A 57 -1.50 7.75 14.32
CA ASP A 57 -0.38 7.63 15.27
C ASP A 57 -0.06 8.92 16.04
N ARG A 58 -0.57 10.07 15.60
CA ARG A 58 -0.38 11.37 16.25
C ARG A 58 -1.42 11.68 17.32
N LEU A 59 -2.44 10.83 17.50
CA LEU A 59 -3.46 11.00 18.53
C LEU A 59 -2.92 10.61 19.91
N ASN A 60 -3.34 11.34 20.95
CA ASN A 60 -3.00 11.00 22.32
C ASN A 60 -3.69 9.68 22.73
N VAL A 61 -2.90 8.70 23.18
CA VAL A 61 -3.41 7.40 23.62
C VAL A 61 -3.72 7.44 25.11
N ARG A 62 -4.99 7.24 25.46
CA ARG A 62 -5.44 7.13 26.87
C ARG A 62 -5.38 5.71 27.40
N THR A 63 -5.68 4.71 26.57
CA THR A 63 -5.60 3.27 26.88
C THR A 63 -5.21 2.51 25.62
N GLY A 64 -4.36 1.49 25.76
CA GLY A 64 -3.97 0.59 24.67
C GLY A 64 -4.86 -0.64 24.52
N HIS A 65 -5.88 -0.80 25.38
CA HIS A 65 -6.64 -2.04 25.48
C HIS A 65 -8.14 -1.77 25.37
N TYR A 66 -8.81 -2.49 24.46
CA TYR A 66 -10.26 -2.56 24.32
C TYR A 66 -10.62 -3.83 23.52
N THR A 67 -11.88 -4.27 23.61
CA THR A 67 -12.39 -5.40 22.80
C THR A 67 -13.08 -4.86 21.55
N PRO A 68 -12.55 -5.10 20.33
CA PRO A 68 -13.20 -4.65 19.11
C PRO A 68 -14.56 -5.35 18.93
N ILE A 69 -15.60 -4.55 18.72
CA ILE A 69 -16.95 -5.04 18.42
C ILE A 69 -17.12 -5.00 16.88
N PRO A 70 -17.57 -6.07 16.21
CA PRO A 70 -17.65 -6.17 14.75
C PRO A 70 -18.82 -5.38 14.13
N ASN A 71 -19.21 -4.25 14.74
CA ASN A 71 -20.35 -3.45 14.30
C ASN A 71 -19.88 -2.22 13.52
N GLY A 72 -20.58 -1.92 12.42
CA GLY A 72 -20.27 -0.78 11.55
C GLY A 72 -19.14 -1.08 10.55
N CYS A 73 -18.66 -0.04 9.90
CA CYS A 73 -17.61 -0.14 8.88
C CYS A 73 -16.88 1.20 8.67
N SER A 74 -15.67 1.13 8.11
CA SER A 74 -14.93 2.34 7.72
C SER A 74 -15.70 3.11 6.64
N PRO A 75 -15.59 4.45 6.56
CA PRO A 75 -16.39 5.26 5.63
C PRO A 75 -16.34 4.81 4.16
N LEU A 76 -15.17 4.37 3.68
CA LEU A 76 -14.98 3.90 2.29
C LEU A 76 -15.44 2.47 2.03
N LYS A 77 -15.89 1.74 3.06
CA LYS A 77 -16.41 0.37 2.96
C LYS A 77 -17.90 0.27 3.29
N ARG A 78 -18.60 1.40 3.38
CA ARG A 78 -20.04 1.40 3.67
C ARG A 78 -20.84 0.75 2.54
N PRO A 79 -21.91 0.00 2.85
CA PRO A 79 -22.90 -0.39 1.85
C PRO A 79 -23.41 0.85 1.11
N ILE A 80 -23.71 0.72 -0.19
CA ILE A 80 -24.04 1.85 -1.06
C ILE A 80 -25.16 2.74 -0.50
N HIS A 81 -26.18 2.12 0.09
CA HIS A 81 -27.30 2.82 0.68
C HIS A 81 -26.87 3.75 1.82
N ASP A 82 -26.03 3.27 2.74
CA ASP A 82 -25.51 4.07 3.85
C ASP A 82 -24.45 5.06 3.38
N TYR A 83 -23.70 4.73 2.33
CA TYR A 83 -22.73 5.64 1.71
C TYR A 83 -23.44 6.89 1.16
N VAL A 84 -24.57 6.72 0.47
CA VAL A 84 -25.39 7.83 -0.02
C VAL A 84 -26.05 8.58 1.14
N ARG A 85 -26.59 7.87 2.13
CA ARG A 85 -27.25 8.46 3.31
C ARG A 85 -26.33 9.42 4.10
N TYR A 86 -25.05 9.06 4.24
CA TYR A 86 -24.04 9.89 4.92
C TYR A 86 -23.12 10.63 3.92
N GLY A 87 -23.54 10.75 2.66
CA GLY A 87 -22.75 11.32 1.58
C GLY A 87 -22.78 12.84 1.55
N VAL A 88 -21.72 13.43 1.00
CA VAL A 88 -21.63 14.84 0.65
C VAL A 88 -21.18 14.93 -0.80
N ILE A 89 -21.79 15.82 -1.58
CA ILE A 89 -21.45 16.04 -2.99
C ILE A 89 -20.82 17.42 -3.11
N ASN A 90 -19.57 17.46 -3.58
CA ASN A 90 -18.95 18.71 -4.02
C ASN A 90 -19.50 19.06 -5.40
N LEU A 91 -20.60 19.79 -5.42
CA LEU A 91 -21.33 20.11 -6.64
C LEU A 91 -20.84 21.42 -7.23
N ASP A 92 -20.49 21.41 -8.52
CA ASP A 92 -20.34 22.64 -9.29
C ASP A 92 -21.72 23.11 -9.76
N LYS A 93 -22.23 24.16 -9.11
CA LYS A 93 -23.60 24.64 -9.32
C LYS A 93 -23.67 25.42 -10.64
N PRO A 94 -24.57 25.08 -11.58
CA PRO A 94 -24.72 25.85 -12.81
C PRO A 94 -25.31 27.25 -12.54
N SER A 95 -25.01 28.19 -13.43
CA SER A 95 -25.62 29.52 -13.46
C SER A 95 -27.11 29.44 -13.77
N ASN A 96 -27.91 30.32 -13.16
CA ASN A 96 -29.38 30.50 -13.27
C ASN A 96 -30.28 29.77 -12.26
N PRO A 97 -30.28 28.42 -12.10
CA PRO A 97 -31.18 27.82 -11.14
C PRO A 97 -30.77 28.20 -9.72
N SER A 98 -31.74 28.37 -8.84
CA SER A 98 -31.50 28.63 -7.42
C SER A 98 -30.89 27.39 -6.75
N SER A 99 -30.17 27.60 -5.64
CA SER A 99 -29.58 26.52 -4.83
C SER A 99 -30.66 25.53 -4.33
N HIS A 100 -31.86 26.02 -4.05
CA HIS A 100 -33.01 25.19 -3.65
C HIS A 100 -33.51 24.29 -4.80
N GLU A 101 -33.58 24.82 -6.03
CA GLU A 101 -33.98 24.03 -7.21
C GLU A 101 -32.98 22.91 -7.50
N VAL A 102 -31.69 23.23 -7.49
CA VAL A 102 -30.63 22.24 -7.74
C VAL A 102 -30.67 21.11 -6.71
N VAL A 103 -30.84 21.46 -5.42
CA VAL A 103 -30.99 20.46 -4.35
C VAL A 103 -32.24 19.60 -4.54
N ALA A 104 -33.36 20.19 -4.98
CA ALA A 104 -34.59 19.44 -5.26
C ALA A 104 -34.40 18.43 -6.41
N TRP A 105 -33.65 18.79 -7.46
CA TRP A 105 -33.31 17.87 -8.54
C TRP A 105 -32.44 16.71 -8.06
N ILE A 106 -31.40 17.00 -7.27
CA ILE A 106 -30.54 15.95 -6.70
C ILE A 106 -31.34 14.98 -5.84
N ARG A 107 -32.22 15.50 -4.98
CA ARG A 107 -33.11 14.68 -4.16
C ARG A 107 -33.97 13.74 -5.01
N ARG A 108 -34.52 14.24 -6.12
CA ARG A 108 -35.34 13.46 -7.05
C ARG A 108 -34.53 12.41 -7.81
N ILE A 109 -33.33 12.76 -8.27
CA ILE A 109 -32.43 11.85 -9.02
C ILE A 109 -31.97 10.70 -8.12
N LEU A 110 -31.48 11.01 -6.92
CA LEU A 110 -30.96 10.01 -5.98
C LEU A 110 -32.05 9.32 -5.15
N ARG A 111 -33.30 9.82 -5.22
CA ARG A 111 -34.47 9.29 -4.50
C ARG A 111 -34.25 9.21 -2.99
N VAL A 112 -33.62 10.24 -2.43
CA VAL A 112 -33.31 10.32 -0.99
C VAL A 112 -34.38 11.11 -0.24
N GLU A 113 -34.51 10.83 1.05
CA GLU A 113 -35.54 11.45 1.89
C GLU A 113 -35.27 12.93 2.14
N LYS A 114 -34.02 13.31 2.40
CA LYS A 114 -33.60 14.66 2.81
C LYS A 114 -32.31 15.07 2.11
N THR A 115 -32.20 16.36 1.82
CA THR A 115 -31.03 17.00 1.19
C THR A 115 -30.91 18.44 1.69
N GLY A 116 -29.69 19.00 1.73
CA GLY A 116 -29.42 20.40 2.08
C GLY A 116 -28.21 20.94 1.32
N HIS A 117 -27.96 22.25 1.42
CA HIS A 117 -26.80 22.93 0.82
C HIS A 117 -26.10 23.84 1.83
N SER A 118 -24.83 24.18 1.60
CA SER A 118 -23.98 24.92 2.55
C SER A 118 -24.18 26.44 2.54
N GLY A 119 -24.88 26.98 1.53
CA GLY A 119 -25.14 28.41 1.36
C GLY A 119 -25.92 28.67 0.07
N THR A 120 -26.71 29.74 0.04
CA THR A 120 -27.55 30.08 -1.14
C THR A 120 -26.74 30.78 -2.20
#